data_AF-A0A8J7HW74-F1
#
_entry.id   AF-A0A8J7HW74-F1
#
_cell.length_a   1.000
_cell.length_b   1.000
_cell.length_c   1.000
_cell.angle_alpha   90.00
_cell.angle_beta   90.00
_cell.angle_gamma   90.00
#
_symmetry.space_group_name_H-M   'P 1'
#
loop_
_entity.id
_entity.type
_entity.pdbx_description
1 polymer ?
#
loop_
_entity_poly.entity_id
_entity_poly.type
_entity_poly.pdbx_seq_one_letter_code
_entity_poly.pdbx_strand_id
1 'polypeptide(L)'
;MLTYNFLVQVANSYGLSAQQMEVFLLKFGENKPNEEITKQLSIKRDAYLKRMSEVYKKFKINGQNRGKEQQLRDLLIAKSQQQSQLKSDFTISVPTRIIKPRQPISQQVQLIALPESDLQKLAQQMRAWFDTLGYHFERYQVEQENYFEWLINVPASRGYIRILVRGIEGEAQISDVMALKQTLNKQNTDQGWLISLRRISQAARIEVKKQENKERLLCYTFDELLDKDADFSRYFNWLENEVKLRCIDQMYIPLLNTSEELDPIKHKRIVSPHNRQNGWLDEYIDLWLDDPSKQHISILGEFGMGKTNFAFHYAWTALQRYQNAQRHGLERPRLPLIILLQDFAKVVSVESLFCEFFFRKHEIPLPGYSAFEQLNRMGKLLLILDGFDEMALRMDKQQITNNFCELTKLAVPGAKVIVTCH
;
A
#
# COMPACT_ATOMS: atom_id res chain seq x y z
N MET A 1 -6.10 -25.01 -17.14
CA MET A 1 -4.82 -25.66 -16.81
C MET A 1 -4.08 -24.77 -15.81
N LEU A 2 -3.37 -25.35 -14.84
CA LEU A 2 -2.57 -24.58 -13.87
C LEU A 2 -1.37 -23.99 -14.60
N THR A 3 -1.18 -22.67 -14.55
CA THR A 3 -0.06 -22.03 -15.25
C THR A 3 1.26 -22.25 -14.51
N TYR A 4 2.37 -22.31 -15.24
CA TYR A 4 3.70 -22.47 -14.65
C TYR A 4 3.99 -21.38 -13.60
N ASN A 5 3.70 -20.12 -13.93
CA ASN A 5 3.89 -18.98 -13.02
C ASN A 5 3.03 -19.10 -11.74
N PHE A 6 1.79 -19.58 -11.85
CA PHE A 6 0.93 -19.83 -10.68
C PHE A 6 1.56 -20.87 -9.75
N LEU A 7 2.03 -21.99 -10.32
CA LEU A 7 2.61 -23.06 -9.53
C LEU A 7 3.91 -22.64 -8.83
N VAL A 8 4.74 -21.82 -9.48
CA VAL A 8 5.95 -21.26 -8.85
C VAL A 8 5.58 -20.33 -7.67
N GLN A 9 4.61 -19.44 -7.85
CA GLN A 9 4.14 -18.56 -6.78
C GLN A 9 3.59 -19.35 -5.58
N VAL A 10 2.78 -20.36 -5.85
CA VAL A 10 2.22 -21.21 -4.80
C VAL A 10 3.31 -22.02 -4.11
N ALA A 11 4.26 -22.61 -4.85
CA ALA A 11 5.39 -23.34 -4.27
C ALA A 11 6.22 -22.46 -3.33
N ASN A 12 6.47 -21.20 -3.72
CA ASN A 12 7.21 -20.23 -2.90
C ASN A 12 6.45 -19.83 -1.63
N SER A 13 5.14 -19.54 -1.74
CA SER A 13 4.32 -19.17 -0.58
C SER A 13 4.22 -20.28 0.48
N TYR A 14 4.29 -21.55 0.06
CA TYR A 14 4.31 -22.72 0.95
C TYR A 14 5.73 -23.16 1.34
N GLY A 15 6.76 -22.39 0.96
CA GLY A 15 8.15 -22.61 1.34
C GLY A 15 8.75 -23.91 0.82
N LEU A 16 8.38 -24.36 -0.39
CA LEU A 16 8.96 -25.57 -1.00
C LEU A 16 10.46 -25.35 -1.28
N SER A 17 11.30 -26.33 -0.93
CA SER A 17 12.72 -26.30 -1.30
C SER A 17 12.89 -26.52 -2.82
N ALA A 18 14.03 -26.13 -3.40
CA ALA A 18 14.31 -26.32 -4.84
C ALA A 18 14.00 -27.76 -5.32
N GLN A 19 14.46 -28.77 -4.58
CA GLN A 19 14.22 -30.19 -4.91
C GLN A 19 12.74 -30.63 -4.84
N GLN A 20 11.95 -29.97 -3.99
CA GLN A 20 10.50 -30.18 -3.86
C GLN A 20 9.75 -29.45 -4.97
N MET A 21 10.23 -28.27 -5.35
CA MET A 21 9.66 -27.45 -6.42
C MET A 21 9.79 -28.14 -7.78
N GLU A 22 10.94 -28.75 -8.08
CA GLU A 22 11.16 -29.51 -9.32
C GLU A 22 10.13 -30.63 -9.52
N VAL A 23 9.95 -31.50 -8.52
CA VAL A 23 8.98 -32.60 -8.60
C VAL A 23 7.54 -32.09 -8.64
N PHE A 24 7.25 -30.98 -7.95
CA PHE A 24 5.94 -30.35 -7.91
C PHE A 24 5.56 -29.73 -9.27
N LEU A 25 6.47 -29.01 -9.92
CA LEU A 25 6.24 -28.37 -11.21
C LEU A 25 6.07 -29.40 -12.33
N LEU A 26 6.92 -30.43 -12.39
CA LEU A 26 6.79 -31.49 -13.40
C LEU A 26 5.48 -32.27 -13.23
N LYS A 27 5.04 -32.49 -11.98
CA LYS A 27 3.84 -33.28 -11.68
C LYS A 27 2.53 -32.52 -11.91
N PHE A 28 2.45 -31.25 -11.53
CA PHE A 28 1.21 -30.46 -11.58
C PHE A 28 1.17 -29.41 -12.70
N GLY A 29 2.34 -29.01 -13.23
CA GLY A 29 2.44 -28.09 -14.36
C GLY A 29 2.46 -28.81 -15.70
N GLU A 30 3.31 -29.83 -15.83
CA GLU A 30 3.46 -30.61 -17.07
C GLU A 30 2.62 -31.90 -17.07
N ASN A 31 1.94 -32.23 -15.96
CA ASN A 31 1.16 -33.46 -15.79
C ASN A 31 1.93 -34.76 -16.09
N LYS A 32 3.24 -34.75 -15.88
CA LYS A 32 4.08 -35.92 -16.16
C LYS A 32 3.77 -37.08 -15.21
N PRO A 33 3.77 -38.34 -15.72
CA PRO A 33 3.65 -39.52 -14.88
C PRO A 33 4.91 -39.69 -14.01
N ASN A 34 4.75 -40.34 -12.85
CA ASN A 34 5.81 -40.44 -11.85
C ASN A 34 7.11 -41.07 -12.41
N GLU A 35 6.97 -42.03 -13.32
CA GLU A 35 8.09 -42.74 -13.96
C GLU A 35 8.92 -41.81 -14.85
N GLU A 36 8.26 -40.90 -15.57
CA GLU A 36 8.93 -39.90 -16.42
C GLU A 36 9.65 -38.84 -15.58
N ILE A 37 9.04 -38.41 -14.47
CA ILE A 37 9.67 -37.47 -13.52
C ILE A 37 10.93 -38.09 -12.91
N THR A 38 10.87 -39.36 -12.49
CA THR A 38 12.04 -40.04 -11.90
C THR A 38 13.17 -40.22 -12.90
N LYS A 39 12.85 -40.48 -14.18
CA LYS A 39 13.84 -40.57 -15.26
C LYS A 39 14.45 -39.20 -15.58
N GLN A 40 13.63 -38.17 -15.73
CA GLN A 40 14.08 -36.82 -16.09
C GLN A 40 14.97 -36.21 -15.00
N LEU A 41 14.61 -36.38 -13.73
CA LEU A 41 15.41 -35.86 -12.61
C LEU A 41 16.54 -36.81 -12.18
N SER A 42 16.69 -37.97 -12.82
CA SER A 42 17.66 -38.99 -12.45
C SER A 42 17.62 -39.38 -10.96
N ILE A 43 16.42 -39.54 -10.40
CA ILE A 43 16.20 -39.88 -8.99
C ILE A 43 15.49 -41.22 -8.81
N LYS A 44 15.78 -41.93 -7.70
CA LYS A 44 15.07 -43.17 -7.33
C LYS A 44 13.61 -42.90 -6.96
N ARG A 45 12.73 -43.89 -7.17
CA ARG A 45 11.30 -43.83 -6.84
C ARG A 45 11.05 -43.43 -5.37
N ASP A 46 11.85 -43.94 -4.45
CA ASP A 46 11.73 -43.60 -3.02
C ASP A 46 12.06 -42.14 -2.72
N ALA A 47 13.04 -41.56 -3.43
CA ALA A 47 13.40 -40.16 -3.29
C ALA A 47 12.29 -39.24 -3.80
N TYR A 48 11.65 -39.60 -4.92
CA TYR A 48 10.46 -38.91 -5.43
C TYR A 48 9.30 -38.97 -4.41
N LEU A 49 8.99 -40.15 -3.87
CA LEU A 49 7.91 -40.32 -2.89
C LEU A 49 8.16 -39.53 -1.60
N LYS A 50 9.41 -39.48 -1.13
CA LYS A 50 9.80 -38.67 0.03
C LYS A 50 9.60 -37.18 -0.23
N ARG A 51 10.06 -36.67 -1.37
CA ARG A 51 9.88 -35.26 -1.76
C ARG A 51 8.40 -34.89 -1.88
N MET A 52 7.58 -35.74 -2.52
CA MET A 52 6.13 -35.51 -2.64
C MET A 52 5.41 -35.60 -1.29
N SER A 53 5.84 -36.48 -0.38
CA SER A 53 5.28 -36.57 0.97
C SER A 53 5.48 -35.29 1.77
N GLU A 54 6.67 -34.68 1.68
CA GLU A 54 6.96 -33.38 2.30
C GLU A 54 6.17 -32.24 1.64
N VAL A 55 5.94 -32.30 0.32
CA VAL A 55 5.05 -31.36 -0.37
C VAL A 55 3.64 -31.44 0.23
N TYR A 56 3.03 -32.63 0.28
CA TYR A 56 1.69 -32.78 0.87
C TYR A 56 1.60 -32.26 2.31
N LYS A 57 2.65 -32.51 3.12
CA LYS A 57 2.74 -32.01 4.49
C LYS A 57 2.75 -30.48 4.55
N LYS A 58 3.53 -29.80 3.70
CA LYS A 58 3.57 -28.33 3.62
C LYS A 58 2.22 -27.73 3.20
N PHE A 59 1.51 -28.40 2.31
CA PHE A 59 0.14 -28.03 1.91
C PHE A 59 -0.95 -28.40 2.92
N LYS A 60 -0.57 -28.96 4.09
CA LYS A 60 -1.49 -29.42 5.15
C LYS A 60 -2.52 -30.46 4.66
N ILE A 61 -2.14 -31.31 3.71
CA ILE A 61 -3.00 -32.36 3.16
C ILE A 61 -2.84 -33.65 3.97
N ASN A 62 -3.87 -33.97 4.76
CA ASN A 62 -3.90 -35.13 5.65
C ASN A 62 -4.78 -36.25 5.08
N GLY A 63 -4.37 -37.52 5.20
CA GLY A 63 -5.14 -38.68 4.75
C GLY A 63 -4.28 -39.87 4.32
N GLN A 64 -4.91 -41.01 3.98
CA GLN A 64 -4.21 -42.17 3.40
C GLN A 64 -3.88 -41.92 1.91
N ASN A 65 -2.84 -42.58 1.41
CA ASN A 65 -2.16 -42.27 0.14
C ASN A 65 -3.03 -42.20 -1.12
N ARG A 66 -4.26 -42.74 -1.10
CA ARG A 66 -5.09 -42.93 -2.30
C ARG A 66 -5.86 -41.69 -2.79
N GLY A 67 -5.67 -40.51 -2.19
CA GLY A 67 -6.34 -39.28 -2.64
C GLY A 67 -5.53 -37.99 -2.54
N LYS A 68 -4.30 -38.03 -1.99
CA LYS A 68 -3.51 -36.81 -1.70
C LYS A 68 -3.17 -35.99 -2.94
N GLU A 69 -2.88 -36.67 -4.05
CA GLU A 69 -2.60 -36.00 -5.32
C GLU A 69 -3.84 -35.24 -5.82
N GLN A 70 -5.01 -35.89 -5.80
CA GLN A 70 -6.25 -35.27 -6.24
C GLN A 70 -6.65 -34.10 -5.33
N GLN A 71 -6.54 -34.27 -4.01
CA GLN A 71 -6.78 -33.20 -3.04
C GLN A 71 -5.88 -31.98 -3.27
N LEU A 72 -4.60 -32.20 -3.59
CA LEU A 72 -3.69 -31.11 -3.93
C LEU A 72 -4.07 -30.47 -5.26
N ARG A 73 -4.46 -31.27 -6.28
CA ARG A 73 -4.96 -30.73 -7.55
C ARG A 73 -6.19 -29.86 -7.35
N ASP A 74 -7.17 -30.35 -6.58
CA ASP A 74 -8.41 -29.62 -6.31
C ASP A 74 -8.13 -28.33 -5.55
N LEU A 75 -7.22 -28.36 -4.56
CA LEU A 75 -6.78 -27.17 -3.83
C LEU A 75 -6.07 -26.18 -4.75
N LEU A 76 -5.18 -26.64 -5.63
CA LEU A 76 -4.47 -25.79 -6.59
C LEU A 76 -5.43 -25.20 -7.63
N ILE A 77 -6.43 -25.97 -8.07
CA ILE A 77 -7.48 -25.49 -8.98
C ILE A 77 -8.35 -24.44 -8.28
N ALA A 78 -8.79 -24.70 -7.05
CA ALA A 78 -9.57 -23.74 -6.26
C ALA A 78 -8.78 -22.45 -6.00
N LYS A 79 -7.51 -22.55 -5.64
CA LYS A 79 -6.62 -21.38 -5.48
C LYS A 79 -6.36 -20.66 -6.80
N SER A 80 -6.16 -21.40 -7.89
CA SER A 80 -6.00 -20.81 -9.22
C SER A 80 -7.28 -20.11 -9.65
N GLN A 81 -8.45 -20.65 -9.33
CA GLN A 81 -9.75 -20.04 -9.61
C GLN A 81 -9.99 -18.81 -8.73
N GLN A 82 -9.60 -18.82 -7.45
CA GLN A 82 -9.66 -17.63 -6.59
C GLN A 82 -8.70 -16.53 -7.05
N GLN A 83 -7.46 -16.89 -7.45
CA GLN A 83 -6.50 -15.93 -7.98
C GLN A 83 -6.90 -15.46 -9.39
N SER A 84 -7.60 -16.29 -10.16
CA SER A 84 -8.28 -15.90 -11.39
C SER A 84 -9.54 -15.07 -11.14
N GLN A 85 -10.23 -15.21 -9.99
CA GLN A 85 -11.36 -14.37 -9.58
C GLN A 85 -10.90 -12.99 -9.11
N LEU A 86 -9.82 -12.92 -8.32
CA LEU A 86 -9.12 -11.67 -8.01
C LEU A 86 -8.51 -10.98 -9.25
N LYS A 87 -8.19 -11.76 -10.30
CA LYS A 87 -7.79 -11.24 -11.62
C LYS A 87 -8.97 -10.99 -12.56
N SER A 88 -10.12 -11.64 -12.39
CA SER A 88 -11.33 -11.48 -13.21
C SER A 88 -12.32 -10.46 -12.63
N ASP A 89 -12.14 -10.04 -11.38
CA ASP A 89 -12.62 -8.74 -10.92
C ASP A 89 -11.84 -7.59 -11.60
N PHE A 90 -10.77 -7.93 -12.34
CA PHE A 90 -10.06 -7.08 -13.31
C PHE A 90 -10.22 -7.54 -14.78
N THR A 91 -11.12 -8.48 -15.09
CA THR A 91 -11.68 -8.71 -16.43
C THR A 91 -12.93 -9.59 -16.33
N ILE A 92 -14.10 -8.96 -16.45
CA ILE A 92 -15.41 -9.54 -16.16
C ILE A 92 -15.72 -10.68 -17.15
N SER A 93 -16.11 -11.85 -16.62
CA SER A 93 -16.93 -12.81 -17.36
C SER A 93 -18.08 -13.26 -16.47
N VAL A 94 -19.32 -13.07 -16.93
CA VAL A 94 -20.53 -13.56 -16.26
C VAL A 94 -21.22 -14.59 -17.16
N PRO A 95 -21.70 -15.72 -16.62
CA PRO A 95 -22.38 -16.74 -17.40
C PRO A 95 -23.78 -16.31 -17.82
N THR A 96 -24.19 -16.81 -18.98
CA THR A 96 -25.53 -16.71 -19.55
C THR A 96 -26.55 -17.47 -18.69
N ARG A 97 -27.64 -16.82 -18.24
CA ARG A 97 -29.03 -17.29 -18.46
C ARG A 97 -30.11 -16.46 -17.74
N ILE A 98 -31.01 -15.94 -18.57
CA ILE A 98 -32.48 -16.01 -18.50
C ILE A 98 -33.10 -16.06 -17.09
N ILE A 99 -33.73 -14.95 -16.73
CA ILE A 99 -34.68 -14.84 -15.61
C ILE A 99 -35.88 -15.76 -15.87
N LYS A 100 -36.13 -16.70 -14.95
CA LYS A 100 -37.47 -17.23 -14.67
C LYS A 100 -37.78 -17.00 -13.19
N PRO A 101 -39.03 -16.70 -12.82
CA PRO A 101 -39.38 -16.34 -11.44
C PRO A 101 -39.58 -17.59 -10.58
N ARG A 102 -39.08 -17.60 -9.34
CA ARG A 102 -39.63 -18.42 -8.22
C ARG A 102 -38.97 -18.12 -6.85
N GLN A 103 -39.79 -17.57 -5.96
CA GLN A 103 -40.03 -17.91 -4.53
C GLN A 103 -38.89 -17.92 -3.48
N PRO A 104 -39.22 -17.70 -2.18
CA PRO A 104 -38.34 -17.03 -1.22
C PRO A 104 -37.35 -17.99 -0.56
N ILE A 105 -36.10 -17.55 -0.43
CA ILE A 105 -35.06 -18.27 0.30
C ILE A 105 -34.87 -17.60 1.67
N SER A 106 -35.00 -18.43 2.68
CA SER A 106 -34.81 -18.23 4.11
C SER A 106 -33.56 -17.42 4.47
N GLN A 107 -33.76 -16.50 5.42
CA GLN A 107 -32.75 -15.63 6.03
C GLN A 107 -31.54 -16.42 6.54
N GLN A 108 -30.38 -16.20 5.92
CA GLN A 108 -29.09 -16.23 6.62
C GLN A 108 -28.51 -14.83 6.52
N VAL A 109 -28.64 -14.08 7.61
CA VAL A 109 -28.02 -12.77 7.78
C VAL A 109 -26.51 -12.99 7.84
N GLN A 110 -25.81 -12.67 6.75
CA GLN A 110 -24.38 -12.38 6.82
C GLN A 110 -24.25 -11.07 7.62
N LEU A 111 -23.57 -11.13 8.77
CA LEU A 111 -23.18 -9.94 9.51
C LEU A 111 -22.28 -9.08 8.61
N ILE A 112 -22.85 -8.01 8.07
CA ILE A 112 -22.09 -6.92 7.47
C ILE A 112 -21.34 -6.25 8.63
N ALA A 113 -20.00 -6.32 8.64
CA ALA A 113 -19.20 -5.56 9.59
C ALA A 113 -19.54 -4.07 9.43
N LEU A 114 -19.91 -3.41 10.53
CA LEU A 114 -20.15 -1.96 10.54
C LEU A 114 -18.90 -1.23 9.99
N PRO A 115 -19.07 -0.12 9.27
CA PRO A 115 -17.94 0.70 8.86
C PRO A 115 -17.12 1.11 10.08
N GLU A 116 -15.81 0.88 10.02
CA GLU A 116 -14.86 1.25 11.07
C GLU A 116 -14.90 2.77 11.32
N SER A 117 -14.96 3.20 12.59
CA SER A 117 -15.00 4.62 12.93
C SER A 117 -13.66 5.30 12.61
N ASP A 118 -13.66 6.61 12.38
CA ASP A 118 -12.41 7.33 12.10
C ASP A 118 -11.44 7.29 13.30
N LEU A 119 -11.95 7.24 14.53
CA LEU A 119 -11.16 6.96 15.73
C LEU A 119 -10.48 5.58 15.70
N GLN A 120 -11.19 4.54 15.26
CA GLN A 120 -10.64 3.18 15.12
C GLN A 120 -9.56 3.13 14.02
N LYS A 121 -9.80 3.80 12.89
CA LYS A 121 -8.78 3.94 11.83
C LYS A 121 -7.55 4.68 12.35
N LEU A 122 -7.72 5.80 13.06
CA LEU A 122 -6.60 6.52 13.69
C LEU A 122 -5.82 5.59 14.61
N ALA A 123 -6.52 4.86 15.48
CA ALA A 123 -5.91 3.90 16.39
C ALA A 123 -5.09 2.83 15.64
N GLN A 124 -5.67 2.22 14.61
CA GLN A 124 -5.00 1.20 13.81
C GLN A 124 -3.74 1.74 13.12
N GLN A 125 -3.85 2.93 12.49
CA GLN A 125 -2.74 3.57 11.79
C GLN A 125 -1.61 3.95 12.76
N MET A 126 -1.95 4.51 13.93
CA MET A 126 -0.97 4.86 14.96
C MET A 126 -0.27 3.63 15.53
N ARG A 127 -1.00 2.54 15.81
CA ARG A 127 -0.38 1.29 16.29
C ARG A 127 0.63 0.76 15.29
N ALA A 128 0.23 0.64 14.02
CA ALA A 128 1.10 0.14 12.97
C ALA A 128 2.32 1.06 12.74
N TRP A 129 2.16 2.38 12.87
CA TRP A 129 3.28 3.32 12.83
C TRP A 129 4.24 3.13 14.01
N PHE A 130 3.73 3.07 15.24
CA PHE A 130 4.54 2.87 16.44
C PHE A 130 5.27 1.52 16.45
N ASP A 131 4.63 0.45 15.99
CA ASP A 131 5.27 -0.85 15.80
C ASP A 131 6.43 -0.75 14.78
N THR A 132 6.24 0.03 13.71
CA THR A 132 7.28 0.27 12.69
C THR A 132 8.48 1.03 13.25
N LEU A 133 8.25 1.93 14.21
CA LEU A 133 9.30 2.64 14.94
C LEU A 133 9.94 1.79 16.06
N GLY A 134 9.41 0.59 16.33
CA GLY A 134 9.89 -0.29 17.39
C GLY A 134 9.45 0.15 18.80
N TYR A 135 8.34 0.90 18.92
CA TYR A 135 7.78 1.25 20.23
C TYR A 135 7.02 0.06 20.81
N HIS A 136 7.09 -0.11 22.13
CA HIS A 136 6.46 -1.26 22.80
C HIS A 136 5.23 -0.85 23.59
N PHE A 137 4.11 -1.50 23.32
CA PHE A 137 2.86 -1.31 24.05
C PHE A 137 2.84 -2.05 25.38
N GLU A 138 2.38 -1.39 26.43
CA GLU A 138 2.06 -2.03 27.71
C GLU A 138 0.63 -2.60 27.70
N ARG A 139 0.28 -3.30 28.79
CA ARG A 139 -1.05 -3.87 29.00
C ARG A 139 -2.14 -2.83 29.19
N TYR A 140 -1.80 -1.62 29.65
CA TYR A 140 -2.79 -0.55 29.83
C TYR A 140 -3.28 -0.07 28.47
N GLN A 141 -4.55 -0.33 28.20
CA GLN A 141 -5.26 0.17 27.03
C GLN A 141 -6.67 0.55 27.44
N VAL A 142 -7.11 1.72 27.00
CA VAL A 142 -8.48 2.21 27.18
C VAL A 142 -9.03 2.54 25.81
N GLU A 143 -10.24 2.07 25.54
CA GLU A 143 -11.00 2.43 24.35
C GLU A 143 -12.36 2.95 24.83
N GLN A 144 -12.69 4.16 24.41
CA GLN A 144 -13.96 4.83 24.67
C GLN A 144 -14.54 5.32 23.33
N GLU A 145 -15.78 5.82 23.37
CA GLU A 145 -16.47 6.30 22.17
C GLU A 145 -15.71 7.41 21.44
N ASN A 146 -15.11 8.35 22.19
CA ASN A 146 -14.50 9.57 21.63
C ASN A 146 -12.96 9.63 21.78
N TYR A 147 -12.35 8.67 22.46
CA TYR A 147 -10.90 8.63 22.65
C TYR A 147 -10.39 7.22 22.93
N PHE A 148 -9.09 7.03 22.75
CA PHE A 148 -8.37 5.86 23.26
C PHE A 148 -7.12 6.29 24.03
N GLU A 149 -6.60 5.41 24.88
CA GLU A 149 -5.33 5.61 25.56
C GLU A 149 -4.48 4.35 25.57
N TRP A 150 -3.16 4.53 25.41
CA TRP A 150 -2.17 3.46 25.54
C TRP A 150 -0.97 3.94 26.35
N LEU A 151 -0.31 3.00 27.01
CA LEU A 151 1.04 3.21 27.51
C LEU A 151 2.03 2.57 26.55
N ILE A 152 3.01 3.36 26.10
CA ILE A 152 4.08 2.91 25.22
C ILE A 152 5.45 3.19 25.84
N ASN A 153 6.41 2.35 25.50
CA ASN A 153 7.82 2.53 25.83
C ASN A 153 8.58 2.89 24.56
N VAL A 154 9.14 4.09 24.53
CA VAL A 154 9.90 4.64 23.41
C VAL A 154 11.39 4.50 23.72
N PRO A 155 12.19 3.87 22.84
CA PRO A 155 13.63 3.75 23.03
C PRO A 155 14.30 5.12 23.21
N ALA A 156 15.19 5.23 24.19
CA ALA A 156 16.00 6.43 24.42
C ALA A 156 17.49 6.08 24.52
N SER A 157 18.36 7.08 24.49
CA SER A 157 19.81 6.89 24.56
C SER A 157 20.25 6.08 25.79
N ARG A 158 19.47 6.13 26.88
CA ARG A 158 19.59 5.24 28.05
C ARG A 158 18.20 4.76 28.46
N GLY A 159 17.91 3.48 28.25
CA GLY A 159 16.64 2.86 28.64
C GLY A 159 15.49 3.22 27.69
N TYR A 160 14.34 3.57 28.26
CA TYR A 160 13.14 3.94 27.53
C TYR A 160 12.42 5.09 28.23
N ILE A 161 11.66 5.86 27.46
CA ILE A 161 10.73 6.86 27.99
C ILE A 161 9.34 6.25 27.94
N ARG A 162 8.65 6.29 29.07
CA ARG A 162 7.29 5.77 29.19
C ARG A 162 6.29 6.88 28.91
N ILE A 163 5.49 6.69 27.87
CA ILE A 163 4.60 7.71 27.32
C ILE A 163 3.16 7.25 27.39
N LEU A 164 2.30 8.09 27.94
CA LEU A 164 0.85 7.94 27.82
C LEU A 164 0.39 8.60 26.53
N VAL A 165 -0.07 7.79 25.59
CA VAL A 165 -0.67 8.27 24.35
C VAL A 165 -2.18 8.35 24.54
N ARG A 166 -2.78 9.49 24.22
CA ARG A 166 -4.23 9.65 24.08
C ARG A 166 -4.55 10.09 22.66
N GLY A 167 -5.33 9.28 21.95
CA GLY A 167 -5.82 9.62 20.62
C GLY A 167 -7.28 10.07 20.64
N ILE A 168 -7.61 11.07 19.83
CA ILE A 168 -8.97 11.57 19.63
C ILE A 168 -9.24 11.80 18.13
N GLU A 169 -10.50 11.66 17.73
CA GLU A 169 -10.91 11.89 16.33
C GLU A 169 -11.04 13.39 16.03
N GLY A 170 -11.74 14.12 16.89
CA GLY A 170 -12.08 15.52 16.65
C GLY A 170 -10.96 16.51 16.97
N GLU A 171 -11.34 17.79 17.08
CA GLU A 171 -10.43 18.84 17.53
C GLU A 171 -9.99 18.63 18.98
N ALA A 172 -8.68 18.64 19.23
CA ALA A 172 -8.12 18.59 20.58
C ALA A 172 -8.36 19.89 21.35
N GLN A 173 -9.11 19.79 22.45
CA GLN A 173 -9.47 20.88 23.34
C GLN A 173 -8.66 20.87 24.63
N ILE A 174 -8.76 21.94 25.43
CA ILE A 174 -8.11 22.02 26.74
C ILE A 174 -8.60 20.90 27.67
N SER A 175 -9.89 20.53 27.60
CA SER A 175 -10.46 19.42 28.37
C SER A 175 -9.70 18.13 28.15
N ASP A 176 -9.28 17.85 26.91
CA ASP A 176 -8.53 16.65 26.55
C ASP A 176 -7.12 16.68 27.12
N VAL A 177 -6.47 17.85 27.11
CA VAL A 177 -5.16 18.06 27.74
C VAL A 177 -5.24 17.84 29.26
N MET A 178 -6.29 18.37 29.91
CA MET A 178 -6.47 18.22 31.35
C MET A 178 -6.73 16.77 31.73
N ALA A 179 -7.57 16.07 30.96
CA ALA A 179 -7.85 14.66 31.21
C ALA A 179 -6.62 13.77 30.91
N LEU A 180 -5.80 14.09 29.90
CA LEU A 180 -4.48 13.46 29.70
C LEU A 180 -3.57 13.68 30.91
N LYS A 181 -3.46 14.92 31.43
CA LYS A 181 -2.65 15.26 32.61
C LYS A 181 -3.08 14.47 33.84
N GLN A 182 -4.39 14.29 34.03
CA GLN A 182 -4.93 13.49 35.13
C GLN A 182 -4.54 12.01 35.03
N THR A 183 -4.70 11.39 33.85
CA THR A 183 -4.31 9.99 33.65
C THR A 183 -2.80 9.81 33.77
N LEU A 184 -2.00 10.73 33.22
CA LEU A 184 -0.54 10.72 33.29
C LEU A 184 -0.03 10.67 34.74
N ASN A 185 -0.62 11.48 35.62
CA ASN A 185 -0.28 11.48 37.05
C ASN A 185 -0.68 10.18 37.75
N LYS A 186 -1.82 9.57 37.36
CA LYS A 186 -2.27 8.27 37.91
C LYS A 186 -1.38 7.11 37.47
N GLN A 187 -0.95 7.11 36.22
CA GLN A 187 -0.14 6.04 35.64
C GLN A 187 1.35 6.21 35.92
N ASN A 188 1.81 7.35 36.46
CA ASN A 188 3.20 7.68 36.72
C ASN A 188 4.09 7.51 35.47
N THR A 189 3.72 8.22 34.40
CA THR A 189 4.48 8.25 33.13
C THR A 189 5.38 9.48 33.05
N ASP A 190 6.43 9.37 32.23
CA ASP A 190 7.39 10.45 31.99
C ASP A 190 6.75 11.56 31.16
N GLN A 191 6.03 11.17 30.11
CA GLN A 191 5.37 12.08 29.18
C GLN A 191 3.94 11.63 28.81
N GLY A 192 3.18 12.58 28.27
CA GLY A 192 1.83 12.39 27.76
C GLY A 192 1.70 13.04 26.37
N TRP A 193 1.28 12.26 25.38
CA TRP A 193 1.05 12.72 24.01
C TRP A 193 -0.45 12.75 23.73
N LEU A 194 -0.99 13.93 23.47
CA LEU A 194 -2.34 14.11 22.93
C LEU A 194 -2.26 14.15 21.40
N ILE A 195 -2.92 13.21 20.73
CA ILE A 195 -2.88 13.08 19.27
C ILE A 195 -4.30 13.23 18.72
N SER A 196 -4.50 14.18 17.81
CA SER A 196 -5.79 14.43 17.14
C SER A 196 -5.73 14.05 15.66
N LEU A 197 -6.79 13.47 15.12
CA LEU A 197 -6.90 13.23 13.68
C LEU A 197 -7.09 14.53 12.89
N ARG A 198 -7.87 15.50 13.41
CA ARG A 198 -8.25 16.72 12.68
C ARG A 198 -7.34 17.91 12.96
N ARG A 199 -7.46 18.53 14.13
CA ARG A 199 -6.75 19.78 14.50
C ARG A 199 -6.60 19.93 16.00
N ILE A 200 -5.73 20.83 16.43
CA ILE A 200 -5.56 21.17 17.84
C ILE A 200 -5.95 22.62 18.07
N SER A 201 -6.84 22.86 19.05
CA SER A 201 -7.23 24.21 19.45
C SER A 201 -6.02 25.03 19.91
N GLN A 202 -6.04 26.34 19.61
CA GLN A 202 -4.96 27.23 20.06
C GLN A 202 -4.81 27.22 21.59
N ALA A 203 -5.93 27.09 22.29
CA ALA A 203 -5.97 27.05 23.75
C ALA A 203 -5.29 25.78 24.30
N ALA A 204 -5.50 24.60 23.68
CA ALA A 204 -4.75 23.38 24.02
C ALA A 204 -3.24 23.54 23.74
N ARG A 205 -2.85 24.15 22.60
CA ARG A 205 -1.43 24.41 22.30
C ARG A 205 -0.78 25.36 23.31
N ILE A 206 -1.49 26.38 23.78
CA ILE A 206 -0.99 27.30 24.81
C ILE A 206 -0.84 26.56 26.14
N GLU A 207 -1.83 25.74 26.53
CA GLU A 207 -1.82 24.98 27.79
C GLU A 207 -0.61 24.06 27.90
N VAL A 208 -0.31 23.32 26.82
CA VAL A 208 0.83 22.41 26.76
C VAL A 208 2.17 23.17 26.80
N LYS A 209 2.23 24.40 26.28
CA LYS A 209 3.46 25.23 26.27
C LYS A 209 3.77 25.92 27.59
N LYS A 210 2.86 25.90 28.58
CA LYS A 210 3.11 26.47 29.92
C LYS A 210 4.32 25.79 30.58
N GLN A 211 5.11 26.55 31.34
CA GLN A 211 6.35 26.03 31.96
C GLN A 211 6.12 24.75 32.78
N GLU A 212 5.01 24.65 33.51
CA GLU A 212 4.66 23.47 34.31
C GLU A 212 4.34 22.20 33.48
N ASN A 213 4.00 22.36 32.20
CA ASN A 213 3.52 21.28 31.32
C ASN A 213 4.48 20.96 30.18
N LYS A 214 5.29 21.93 29.73
CA LYS A 214 6.05 21.90 28.47
C LYS A 214 6.97 20.68 28.28
N GLU A 215 7.46 20.10 29.36
CA GLU A 215 8.36 18.94 29.31
C GLU A 215 7.62 17.60 29.47
N ARG A 216 6.39 17.63 30.01
CA ARG A 216 5.61 16.42 30.35
C ARG A 216 4.44 16.18 29.40
N LEU A 217 3.87 17.22 28.82
CA LEU A 217 2.74 17.13 27.91
C LEU A 217 3.15 17.61 26.53
N LEU A 218 2.68 16.91 25.51
CA LEU A 218 2.88 17.24 24.11
C LEU A 218 1.56 17.02 23.37
N CYS A 219 1.29 17.85 22.36
CA CYS A 219 0.11 17.69 21.51
C CYS A 219 0.50 17.75 20.04
N TYR A 220 -0.01 16.81 19.25
CA TYR A 220 0.22 16.70 17.81
C TYR A 220 -1.09 16.42 17.06
N THR A 221 -1.22 16.91 15.83
CA THR A 221 -2.06 16.17 14.89
C THR A 221 -1.34 14.87 14.48
N PHE A 222 -2.06 13.90 13.93
CA PHE A 222 -1.38 12.68 13.49
C PHE A 222 -0.31 12.97 12.43
N ASP A 223 -0.56 13.89 11.49
CA ASP A 223 0.43 14.31 10.51
C ASP A 223 1.65 15.02 11.13
N GLU A 224 1.46 15.85 12.17
CA GLU A 224 2.56 16.48 12.92
C GLU A 224 3.41 15.44 13.67
N LEU A 225 2.81 14.32 14.09
CA LEU A 225 3.54 13.23 14.72
C LEU A 225 4.42 12.49 13.70
N LEU A 226 3.89 12.22 12.51
CA LEU A 226 4.63 11.54 11.43
C LEU A 226 5.87 12.35 10.99
N ASP A 227 5.76 13.67 10.92
CA ASP A 227 6.87 14.57 10.53
C ASP A 227 8.12 14.41 11.40
N LYS A 228 7.98 13.95 12.66
CA LYS A 228 9.12 13.76 13.58
C LYS A 228 10.09 12.70 13.09
N ASP A 229 9.59 11.71 12.36
CA ASP A 229 10.34 10.55 11.88
C ASP A 229 10.37 10.48 10.34
N ALA A 230 9.81 11.49 9.64
CA ALA A 230 9.71 11.53 8.19
C ALA A 230 9.72 12.97 7.63
N ASP A 231 10.91 13.57 7.53
CA ASP A 231 11.08 14.93 6.99
C ASP A 231 11.34 14.94 5.47
N PHE A 232 10.35 15.38 4.71
CA PHE A 232 10.42 15.47 3.24
C PHE A 232 10.87 16.84 2.71
N SER A 233 11.31 17.77 3.57
CA SER A 233 11.63 19.15 3.19
C SER A 233 12.67 19.25 2.05
N ARG A 234 13.67 18.37 2.05
CA ARG A 234 14.68 18.30 0.98
C ARG A 234 14.08 17.92 -0.37
N TYR A 235 13.15 16.96 -0.36
CA TYR A 235 12.42 16.58 -1.56
C TYR A 235 11.49 17.71 -2.05
N PHE A 236 10.85 18.46 -1.14
CA PHE A 236 10.01 19.61 -1.52
C PHE A 236 10.82 20.65 -2.30
N ASN A 237 11.98 21.03 -1.76
CA ASN A 237 12.89 21.97 -2.41
C ASN A 237 13.36 21.46 -3.77
N TRP A 238 13.70 20.17 -3.86
CA TRP A 238 14.07 19.55 -5.12
C TRP A 238 12.93 19.63 -6.15
N LEU A 239 11.71 19.23 -5.79
CA LEU A 239 10.57 19.23 -6.71
C LEU A 239 10.26 20.64 -7.22
N GLU A 240 10.25 21.64 -6.34
CA GLU A 240 10.04 23.03 -6.73
C GLU A 240 11.13 23.54 -7.69
N ASN A 241 12.39 23.18 -7.47
CA ASN A 241 13.48 23.54 -8.36
C ASN A 241 13.36 22.87 -9.73
N GLU A 242 13.02 21.57 -9.76
CA GLU A 242 12.83 20.82 -11.00
C GLU A 242 11.71 21.38 -11.88
N VAL A 243 10.61 21.83 -11.26
CA VAL A 243 9.47 22.47 -11.95
C VAL A 243 9.89 23.78 -12.59
N LYS A 244 10.60 24.63 -11.83
CA LYS A 244 11.10 25.94 -12.30
C LYS A 244 12.14 25.78 -13.41
N LEU A 245 13.07 24.83 -13.26
CA LEU A 245 14.10 24.55 -14.27
C LEU A 245 13.50 24.11 -15.61
N ARG A 246 12.37 23.41 -15.58
CA ARG A 246 11.61 22.99 -16.78
C ARG A 246 10.60 24.04 -17.25
N CYS A 247 10.49 25.19 -16.58
CA CYS A 247 9.48 26.22 -16.83
C CYS A 247 8.03 25.69 -16.80
N ILE A 248 7.77 24.63 -16.04
CA ILE A 248 6.43 24.00 -15.95
C ILE A 248 5.45 24.92 -15.22
N ASP A 249 5.94 25.71 -14.27
CA ASP A 249 5.17 26.73 -13.55
C ASP A 249 4.59 27.83 -14.46
N GLN A 250 5.21 28.05 -15.63
CA GLN A 250 4.84 29.14 -16.54
C GLN A 250 4.24 28.65 -17.85
N MET A 251 4.66 27.49 -18.35
CA MET A 251 4.41 27.05 -19.72
C MET A 251 3.60 25.75 -19.81
N TYR A 252 3.06 25.24 -18.70
CA TYR A 252 2.28 24.00 -18.71
C TYR A 252 0.95 24.17 -19.45
N ILE A 253 0.67 23.22 -20.35
CA ILE A 253 -0.60 23.13 -21.07
C ILE A 253 -1.34 21.89 -20.55
N PRO A 254 -2.53 22.06 -19.94
CA PRO A 254 -3.33 20.95 -19.46
C PRO A 254 -3.64 19.94 -20.57
N LEU A 255 -3.43 18.65 -20.27
CA LEU A 255 -3.70 17.56 -21.19
C LEU A 255 -5.17 17.13 -21.14
N LEU A 256 -5.73 16.87 -22.31
CA LEU A 256 -7.02 16.17 -22.44
C LEU A 256 -6.78 14.67 -22.33
N ASN A 257 -7.71 13.94 -21.73
CA ASN A 257 -7.64 12.50 -21.61
C ASN A 257 -8.78 11.79 -22.35
N THR A 258 -8.53 10.54 -22.70
CA THR A 258 -9.55 9.58 -23.08
C THR A 258 -9.48 8.46 -22.06
N SER A 259 -10.61 8.10 -21.44
CA SER A 259 -10.65 6.90 -20.62
C SER A 259 -11.09 5.73 -21.49
N GLU A 260 -10.31 4.65 -21.48
CA GLU A 260 -10.74 3.38 -22.06
C GLU A 260 -11.46 2.59 -20.96
N GLU A 261 -12.76 2.41 -21.11
CA GLU A 261 -13.52 1.46 -20.32
C GLU A 261 -13.78 0.22 -21.17
N LEU A 262 -13.63 -0.96 -20.60
CA LEU A 262 -13.99 -2.20 -21.30
C LEU A 262 -15.49 -2.42 -21.11
N ASP A 263 -16.23 -2.56 -22.23
CA ASP A 263 -17.60 -3.06 -22.19
C ASP A 263 -17.58 -4.42 -21.47
N PRO A 264 -18.22 -4.55 -20.29
CA PRO A 264 -18.12 -5.74 -19.45
C PRO A 264 -18.73 -6.98 -20.11
N ILE A 265 -19.52 -6.81 -21.17
CA ILE A 265 -20.23 -7.87 -21.86
C ILE A 265 -19.60 -8.14 -23.23
N LYS A 266 -19.27 -7.07 -23.98
CA LYS A 266 -18.75 -7.20 -25.35
C LYS A 266 -17.23 -7.27 -25.44
N HIS A 267 -16.51 -7.03 -24.33
CA HIS A 267 -15.04 -6.89 -24.31
C HIS A 267 -14.53 -5.89 -25.36
N LYS A 268 -15.39 -4.97 -25.79
CA LYS A 268 -15.06 -3.88 -26.71
C LYS A 268 -14.60 -2.69 -25.89
N ARG A 269 -13.52 -2.05 -26.33
CA ARG A 269 -13.06 -0.79 -25.74
C ARG A 269 -14.13 0.27 -26.03
N ILE A 270 -14.75 0.77 -24.98
CA ILE A 270 -15.55 1.98 -25.00
C ILE A 270 -14.58 3.10 -24.64
N VAL A 271 -14.21 3.88 -25.65
CA VAL A 271 -13.43 5.09 -25.43
C VAL A 271 -14.41 6.18 -25.05
N SER A 272 -14.32 6.68 -23.82
CA SER A 272 -15.08 7.86 -23.40
C SER A 272 -14.19 9.09 -23.55
N PRO A 273 -14.41 9.91 -24.60
CA PRO A 273 -13.66 11.15 -24.76
C PRO A 273 -14.05 12.11 -23.64
N HIS A 274 -13.07 12.49 -22.81
CA HIS A 274 -13.24 13.60 -21.90
C HIS A 274 -12.90 14.87 -22.69
N ASN A 275 -13.92 15.71 -22.88
CA ASN A 275 -13.82 17.00 -23.55
C ASN A 275 -13.67 18.11 -22.49
N ARG A 276 -13.46 19.36 -22.91
CA ARG A 276 -13.41 20.54 -22.02
C ARG A 276 -14.63 20.70 -21.09
N GLN A 277 -15.72 19.96 -21.29
CA GLN A 277 -16.93 19.99 -20.47
C GLN A 277 -16.94 18.92 -19.36
N ASN A 278 -16.10 17.88 -19.44
CA ASN A 278 -16.04 16.75 -18.48
C ASN A 278 -14.74 16.70 -17.66
N GLY A 279 -13.97 17.80 -17.66
CA GLY A 279 -12.76 17.96 -16.85
C GLY A 279 -11.46 17.57 -17.54
N TRP A 280 -10.37 18.24 -17.16
CA TRP A 280 -9.02 17.97 -17.63
C TRP A 280 -8.45 16.70 -16.96
N LEU A 281 -7.32 16.18 -17.45
CA LEU A 281 -6.66 15.01 -16.84
C LEU A 281 -6.43 15.21 -15.33
N ASP A 282 -6.04 16.41 -14.90
CA ASP A 282 -5.87 16.78 -13.49
C ASP A 282 -7.15 16.54 -12.66
N GLU A 283 -8.32 16.91 -13.18
CA GLU A 283 -9.62 16.71 -12.49
C GLU A 283 -10.01 15.23 -12.40
N TYR A 284 -9.71 14.47 -13.45
CA TYR A 284 -9.91 13.03 -13.43
C TYR A 284 -9.02 12.34 -12.39
N ILE A 285 -7.76 12.76 -12.26
CA ILE A 285 -6.86 12.23 -11.23
C ILE A 285 -7.34 12.64 -9.83
N ASP A 286 -7.82 13.87 -9.64
CA ASP A 286 -8.42 14.30 -8.37
C ASP A 286 -9.61 13.40 -7.98
N LEU A 287 -10.53 13.10 -8.91
CA LEU A 287 -11.64 12.16 -8.67
C LEU A 287 -11.15 10.73 -8.36
N TRP A 288 -10.11 10.27 -9.06
CA TRP A 288 -9.52 8.96 -8.81
C TRP A 288 -8.80 8.88 -7.44
N LEU A 289 -8.20 9.97 -6.96
CA LEU A 289 -7.56 9.99 -5.64
C LEU A 289 -8.57 9.80 -4.51
N ASP A 290 -9.78 10.35 -4.67
CA ASP A 290 -10.88 10.26 -3.70
C ASP A 290 -11.61 8.90 -3.76
N ASP A 291 -11.47 8.15 -4.85
CA ASP A 291 -12.03 6.80 -4.98
C ASP A 291 -11.28 5.82 -4.05
N PRO A 292 -11.93 5.17 -3.08
CA PRO A 292 -11.27 4.19 -2.21
C PRO A 292 -10.85 2.91 -2.96
N SER A 293 -11.40 2.68 -4.15
CA SER A 293 -11.01 1.61 -5.05
C SER A 293 -9.88 2.04 -6.01
N LYS A 294 -9.33 1.11 -6.80
CA LYS A 294 -8.27 1.35 -7.81
C LYS A 294 -7.01 2.01 -7.23
N GLN A 295 -6.06 1.19 -6.79
CA GLN A 295 -4.81 1.63 -6.17
C GLN A 295 -3.79 2.17 -7.17
N HIS A 296 -3.98 1.92 -8.48
CA HIS A 296 -3.08 2.39 -9.51
C HIS A 296 -3.81 2.87 -10.76
N ILE A 297 -3.16 3.76 -11.50
CA ILE A 297 -3.57 4.23 -12.83
C ILE A 297 -2.35 4.30 -13.75
N SER A 298 -2.53 3.96 -15.02
CA SER A 298 -1.52 4.11 -16.07
C SER A 298 -1.94 5.21 -17.04
N ILE A 299 -1.05 6.17 -17.27
CA ILE A 299 -1.23 7.27 -18.22
C ILE A 299 -0.43 6.92 -19.48
N LEU A 300 -1.15 6.63 -20.56
CA LEU A 300 -0.61 6.24 -21.86
C LEU A 300 -0.56 7.43 -22.81
N GLY A 301 0.43 7.46 -23.70
CA GLY A 301 0.46 8.43 -24.79
C GLY A 301 1.77 8.40 -25.58
N GLU A 302 1.75 8.93 -26.79
CA GLU A 302 2.93 8.92 -27.65
C GLU A 302 4.10 9.75 -27.07
N PHE A 303 5.30 9.50 -27.58
CA PHE A 303 6.49 10.25 -27.21
C PHE A 303 6.29 11.76 -27.46
N GLY A 304 6.70 12.60 -26.51
CA GLY A 304 6.56 14.05 -26.62
C GLY A 304 5.17 14.63 -26.29
N MET A 305 4.16 13.81 -25.96
CA MET A 305 2.81 14.30 -25.57
C MET A 305 2.73 14.96 -24.18
N GLY A 306 3.86 15.24 -23.52
CA GLY A 306 3.89 15.98 -22.26
C GLY A 306 3.60 15.17 -20.99
N LYS A 307 3.65 13.83 -21.01
CA LYS A 307 3.42 12.96 -19.82
C LYS A 307 4.33 13.30 -18.63
N THR A 308 5.63 13.46 -18.87
CA THR A 308 6.58 13.88 -17.82
C THR A 308 6.23 15.27 -17.29
N ASN A 309 5.90 16.22 -18.16
CA ASN A 309 5.48 17.56 -17.74
C ASN A 309 4.19 17.52 -16.90
N PHE A 310 3.23 16.67 -17.28
CA PHE A 310 2.04 16.39 -16.49
C PHE A 310 2.40 15.83 -15.10
N ALA A 311 3.26 14.81 -15.04
CA ALA A 311 3.66 14.19 -13.78
C ALA A 311 4.28 15.22 -12.81
N PHE A 312 5.19 16.07 -13.31
CA PHE A 312 5.79 17.15 -12.51
C PHE A 312 4.78 18.24 -12.13
N HIS A 313 3.93 18.68 -13.08
CA HIS A 313 2.91 19.69 -12.82
C HIS A 313 1.92 19.23 -11.73
N TYR A 314 1.42 18.01 -11.85
CA TYR A 314 0.47 17.43 -10.91
C TYR A 314 1.11 17.22 -9.54
N ALA A 315 2.34 16.67 -9.49
CA ALA A 315 3.10 16.53 -8.25
C ALA A 315 3.32 17.87 -7.56
N TRP A 316 3.68 18.91 -8.31
CA TRP A 316 3.89 20.25 -7.76
C TRP A 316 2.60 20.85 -7.21
N THR A 317 1.51 20.77 -7.96
CA THR A 317 0.18 21.24 -7.53
C THR A 317 -0.28 20.54 -6.26
N ALA A 318 -0.14 19.21 -6.21
CA ALA A 318 -0.45 18.43 -5.02
C ALA A 318 0.45 18.80 -3.83
N LEU A 319 1.74 19.09 -4.06
CA LEU A 319 2.65 19.55 -3.01
C LEU A 319 2.24 20.93 -2.46
N GLN A 320 1.80 21.86 -3.32
CA GLN A 320 1.30 23.15 -2.87
C GLN A 320 0.06 23.01 -1.98
N ARG A 321 -0.87 22.11 -2.35
CA ARG A 321 -2.04 21.76 -1.51
C ARG A 321 -1.60 21.16 -0.17
N TYR A 322 -0.62 20.25 -0.17
CA TYR A 322 -0.04 19.65 1.03
C TYR A 322 0.58 20.71 1.97
N GLN A 323 1.45 21.58 1.45
CA GLN A 323 2.10 22.65 2.22
C GLN A 323 1.10 23.70 2.73
N ASN A 324 0.02 23.95 1.98
CA ASN A 324 -1.06 24.84 2.44
C ASN A 324 -1.78 24.22 3.66
N ALA A 325 -2.21 22.96 3.56
CA ALA A 325 -2.84 22.23 4.68
C ALA A 325 -1.92 22.20 5.92
N GLN A 326 -0.62 21.93 5.72
CA GLN A 326 0.38 21.95 6.79
C GLN A 326 0.47 23.31 7.49
N ARG A 327 0.54 24.42 6.74
CA ARG A 327 0.61 25.78 7.31
C ARG A 327 -0.63 26.19 8.09
N HIS A 328 -1.79 25.70 7.68
CA HIS A 328 -3.07 25.99 8.32
C HIS A 328 -3.46 24.98 9.42
N GLY A 329 -2.63 23.95 9.66
CA GLY A 329 -2.90 22.92 10.65
C GLY A 329 -4.14 22.09 10.33
N LEU A 330 -4.40 21.87 9.04
CA LEU A 330 -5.47 21.01 8.53
C LEU A 330 -4.94 19.60 8.26
N GLU A 331 -5.86 18.64 8.13
CA GLU A 331 -5.54 17.29 7.67
C GLU A 331 -4.89 17.35 6.29
N ARG A 332 -3.75 16.67 6.14
CA ARG A 332 -2.94 16.78 4.93
C ARG A 332 -3.44 15.83 3.83
N PRO A 333 -3.51 16.29 2.56
CA PRO A 333 -3.70 15.39 1.44
C PRO A 333 -2.49 14.46 1.29
N ARG A 334 -2.58 13.50 0.36
CA ARG A 334 -1.45 12.62 0.01
C ARG A 334 -0.25 13.44 -0.43
N LEU A 335 0.91 13.12 0.14
CA LEU A 335 2.18 13.70 -0.28
C LEU A 335 2.62 13.10 -1.63
N PRO A 336 2.79 13.91 -2.69
CA PRO A 336 3.22 13.42 -3.99
C PRO A 336 4.72 13.12 -4.01
N LEU A 337 5.10 11.91 -4.41
CA LEU A 337 6.48 11.49 -4.64
C LEU A 337 6.66 11.15 -6.12
N ILE A 338 7.40 11.97 -6.88
CA ILE A 338 7.73 11.70 -8.28
C ILE A 338 9.05 10.95 -8.37
N ILE A 339 9.03 9.78 -9.01
CA ILE A 339 10.17 8.88 -9.18
C ILE A 339 10.40 8.68 -10.68
N LEU A 340 11.52 9.20 -11.19
CA LEU A 340 11.93 9.06 -12.60
C LEU A 340 12.54 7.68 -12.84
N LEU A 341 11.80 6.76 -13.46
CA LEU A 341 12.21 5.36 -13.62
C LEU A 341 13.49 5.18 -14.47
N GLN A 342 13.79 6.14 -15.36
CA GLN A 342 15.04 6.15 -16.15
C GLN A 342 16.32 6.17 -15.30
N ASP A 343 16.29 6.84 -14.13
CA ASP A 343 17.44 6.90 -13.22
C ASP A 343 17.74 5.54 -12.57
N PHE A 344 16.82 4.57 -12.73
CA PHE A 344 16.79 3.31 -11.99
C PHE A 344 16.93 2.06 -12.85
N ALA A 345 17.32 2.19 -14.12
CA ALA A 345 17.50 1.06 -15.05
C ALA A 345 18.49 -0.04 -14.58
N LYS A 346 19.20 0.17 -13.45
CA LYS A 346 20.15 -0.78 -12.84
C LYS A 346 19.64 -1.45 -11.55
N VAL A 347 18.43 -1.13 -11.09
CA VAL A 347 17.92 -1.55 -9.78
C VAL A 347 17.25 -2.92 -9.84
N VAL A 348 17.50 -3.75 -8.82
CA VAL A 348 17.07 -5.17 -8.77
C VAL A 348 15.70 -5.36 -8.10
N SER A 349 15.28 -4.43 -7.22
CA SER A 349 14.01 -4.53 -6.46
C SER A 349 13.39 -3.16 -6.15
N VAL A 350 12.09 -3.15 -5.84
CA VAL A 350 11.36 -1.95 -5.36
C VAL A 350 11.99 -1.37 -4.09
N GLU A 351 12.43 -2.23 -3.17
CA GLU A 351 13.10 -1.77 -1.96
C GLU A 351 14.37 -0.99 -2.27
N SER A 352 15.21 -1.50 -3.17
CA SER A 352 16.44 -0.81 -3.58
C SER A 352 16.14 0.53 -4.28
N LEU A 353 15.05 0.58 -5.07
CA LEU A 353 14.58 1.81 -5.73
C LEU A 353 14.27 2.89 -4.71
N PHE A 354 13.47 2.56 -3.71
CA PHE A 354 13.06 3.53 -2.68
C PHE A 354 14.17 3.84 -1.69
N CYS A 355 15.06 2.89 -1.38
CA CYS A 355 16.25 3.18 -0.57
C CYS A 355 17.18 4.20 -1.26
N GLU A 356 17.41 4.06 -2.57
CA GLU A 356 18.17 5.06 -3.33
C GLU A 356 17.45 6.41 -3.36
N PHE A 357 16.13 6.41 -3.60
CA PHE A 357 15.32 7.63 -3.60
C PHE A 357 15.34 8.37 -2.26
N PHE A 358 15.03 7.67 -1.15
CA PHE A 358 14.93 8.28 0.18
C PHE A 358 16.29 8.61 0.76
N PHE A 359 17.23 7.66 0.82
CA PHE A 359 18.44 7.85 1.63
C PHE A 359 19.61 8.47 0.88
N ARG A 360 19.63 8.39 -0.45
CA ARG A 360 20.75 8.90 -1.27
C ARG A 360 20.38 10.11 -2.10
N LYS A 361 19.32 10.02 -2.90
CA LYS A 361 18.94 11.09 -3.83
C LYS A 361 18.37 12.31 -3.10
N HIS A 362 17.44 12.08 -2.17
CA HIS A 362 16.76 13.15 -1.45
C HIS A 362 17.15 13.27 0.03
N GLU A 363 17.93 12.31 0.53
CA GLU A 363 18.42 12.28 1.92
C GLU A 363 17.31 12.57 2.96
N ILE A 364 16.16 11.92 2.77
CA ILE A 364 14.99 11.95 3.63
C ILE A 364 15.27 11.03 4.84
N PRO A 365 15.26 11.57 6.07
CA PRO A 365 15.54 10.79 7.28
C PRO A 365 14.32 9.94 7.65
N LEU A 366 14.19 8.76 7.03
CA LEU A 366 13.26 7.72 7.45
C LEU A 366 13.97 6.69 8.35
N PRO A 367 13.27 6.07 9.31
CA PRO A 367 13.86 5.03 10.16
C PRO A 367 14.15 3.72 9.39
N GLY A 368 13.56 3.53 8.20
CA GLY A 368 13.83 2.40 7.32
C GLY A 368 12.81 2.28 6.18
N TYR A 369 12.99 1.27 5.33
CA TYR A 369 12.07 0.98 4.22
C TYR A 369 10.64 0.64 4.69
N SER A 370 10.51 -0.05 5.83
CA SER A 370 9.21 -0.36 6.44
C SER A 370 8.39 0.88 6.78
N ALA A 371 9.04 2.00 7.13
CA ALA A 371 8.37 3.27 7.39
C ALA A 371 7.72 3.81 6.11
N PHE A 372 8.41 3.73 4.98
CA PHE A 372 7.83 4.05 3.69
C PHE A 372 6.62 3.16 3.37
N GLU A 373 6.75 1.83 3.53
CA GLU A 373 5.63 0.91 3.28
C GLU A 373 4.41 1.27 4.12
N GLN A 374 4.64 1.63 5.38
CA GLN A 374 3.58 1.99 6.31
C GLN A 374 2.92 3.32 5.92
N LEU A 375 3.69 4.35 5.55
CA LEU A 375 3.14 5.61 5.03
C LEU A 375 2.31 5.38 3.75
N ASN A 376 2.76 4.48 2.87
CA ASN A 376 2.03 4.13 1.65
C ASN A 376 0.70 3.41 1.97
N ARG A 377 0.72 2.41 2.86
CA ARG A 377 -0.49 1.68 3.32
C ARG A 377 -1.49 2.58 4.03
N MET A 378 -1.01 3.53 4.82
CA MET A 378 -1.85 4.53 5.50
C MET A 378 -2.46 5.55 4.54
N GLY A 379 -2.09 5.52 3.26
CA GLY A 379 -2.57 6.46 2.26
C GLY A 379 -2.04 7.87 2.46
N LYS A 380 -0.85 8.01 3.06
CA LYS A 380 -0.17 9.31 3.22
C LYS A 380 0.63 9.73 1.99
N LEU A 381 0.87 8.80 1.06
CA LEU A 381 1.65 9.02 -0.14
C LEU A 381 0.81 8.90 -1.41
N LEU A 382 1.21 9.67 -2.43
CA LEU A 382 0.85 9.50 -3.83
C LEU A 382 2.15 9.23 -4.59
N LEU A 383 2.31 8.03 -5.14
CA LEU A 383 3.50 7.66 -5.90
C LEU A 383 3.29 7.95 -7.38
N ILE A 384 4.19 8.68 -8.00
CA ILE A 384 4.15 9.03 -9.43
C ILE A 384 5.40 8.47 -10.07
N LEU A 385 5.26 7.35 -10.78
CA LEU A 385 6.34 6.64 -11.45
C LEU A 385 6.39 7.09 -12.91
N ASP A 386 7.34 7.95 -13.25
CA ASP A 386 7.44 8.55 -14.58
C ASP A 386 8.47 7.83 -15.45
N GLY A 387 8.12 7.57 -16.72
CA GLY A 387 9.04 7.05 -17.72
C GLY A 387 9.26 5.52 -17.66
N PHE A 388 8.20 4.74 -17.46
CA PHE A 388 8.30 3.26 -17.42
C PHE A 388 8.94 2.69 -18.70
N ASP A 389 8.62 3.27 -19.85
CA ASP A 389 9.06 2.78 -21.15
C ASP A 389 10.52 3.12 -21.46
N GLU A 390 11.03 4.22 -20.91
CA GLU A 390 12.43 4.61 -21.05
C GLU A 390 13.35 3.62 -20.34
N MET A 391 12.87 3.03 -19.24
CA MET A 391 13.51 1.88 -18.60
C MET A 391 13.45 0.63 -19.49
N ALA A 392 12.35 0.41 -20.21
CA ALA A 392 12.13 -0.76 -21.07
C ALA A 392 13.01 -0.78 -22.34
N LEU A 393 13.45 0.38 -22.85
CA LEU A 393 14.28 0.48 -24.07
C LEU A 393 15.65 -0.22 -23.99
N ARG A 394 16.14 -0.53 -22.78
CA ARG A 394 17.44 -1.18 -22.55
C ARG A 394 17.33 -2.61 -21.99
N MET A 395 16.11 -3.15 -21.93
CA MET A 395 15.81 -4.40 -21.21
C MET A 395 15.14 -5.42 -22.12
N ASP A 396 15.32 -6.70 -21.79
CA ASP A 396 14.56 -7.75 -22.47
C ASP A 396 13.09 -7.80 -21.99
N LYS A 397 12.22 -8.48 -22.75
CA LYS A 397 10.79 -8.59 -22.42
C LYS A 397 10.52 -9.25 -21.05
N GLN A 398 11.38 -10.14 -20.58
CA GLN A 398 11.23 -10.78 -19.28
C GLN A 398 11.56 -9.80 -18.15
N GLN A 399 12.62 -9.00 -18.30
CA GLN A 399 13.02 -7.96 -17.37
C GLN A 399 11.96 -6.87 -17.24
N ILE A 400 11.34 -6.43 -18.34
CA ILE A 400 10.23 -5.47 -18.30
C ILE A 400 9.04 -6.03 -17.51
N THR A 401 8.69 -7.30 -17.77
CA THR A 401 7.59 -7.99 -17.07
C THR A 401 7.89 -8.14 -15.58
N ASN A 402 9.12 -8.48 -15.23
CA ASN A 402 9.56 -8.60 -13.84
C ASN A 402 9.51 -7.25 -13.14
N ASN A 403 10.02 -6.18 -13.77
CA ASN A 403 9.99 -4.83 -13.21
C ASN A 403 8.56 -4.34 -13.03
N PHE A 404 7.66 -4.59 -13.99
CA PHE A 404 6.25 -4.27 -13.83
C PHE A 404 5.65 -5.02 -12.64
N CYS A 405 5.88 -6.33 -12.54
CA CYS A 405 5.39 -7.14 -11.43
C CYS A 405 5.94 -6.66 -10.08
N GLU A 406 7.20 -6.22 -10.03
CA GLU A 406 7.79 -5.60 -8.85
C GLU A 406 7.05 -4.30 -8.48
N LEU A 407 6.85 -3.39 -9.43
CA LEU A 407 6.12 -2.14 -9.19
C LEU A 407 4.66 -2.36 -8.77
N THR A 408 4.00 -3.43 -9.22
CA THR A 408 2.63 -3.74 -8.76
C THR A 408 2.55 -4.04 -7.26
N LYS A 409 3.66 -4.39 -6.60
CA LYS A 409 3.70 -4.57 -5.14
C LYS A 409 3.45 -3.27 -4.37
N LEU A 410 3.59 -2.11 -5.02
CA LEU A 410 3.27 -0.81 -4.43
C LEU A 410 1.77 -0.54 -4.33
N ALA A 411 0.96 -1.22 -5.16
CA ALA A 411 -0.49 -1.06 -5.22
C ALA A 411 -1.18 -1.89 -4.12
N VAL A 412 -0.86 -1.56 -2.85
CA VAL A 412 -1.49 -2.14 -1.65
C VAL A 412 -2.76 -1.38 -1.26
N PRO A 413 -3.67 -1.96 -0.46
CA PRO A 413 -4.80 -1.21 0.08
C PRO A 413 -4.35 0.11 0.74
N GLY A 414 -5.03 1.21 0.41
CA GLY A 414 -4.68 2.56 0.86
C GLY A 414 -3.69 3.31 -0.03
N ALA A 415 -2.91 2.62 -0.88
CA ALA A 415 -1.95 3.25 -1.79
C ALA A 415 -2.62 3.87 -3.03
N LYS A 416 -1.97 4.89 -3.59
CA LYS A 416 -2.31 5.51 -4.88
C LYS A 416 -1.04 5.66 -5.70
N VAL A 417 -1.00 5.01 -6.87
CA VAL A 417 0.17 4.96 -7.76
C VAL A 417 -0.23 5.40 -9.17
N ILE A 418 0.44 6.42 -9.70
CA ILE A 418 0.36 6.83 -11.10
C ILE A 418 1.59 6.29 -11.81
N VAL A 419 1.42 5.69 -12.98
CA VAL A 419 2.52 5.24 -13.85
C VAL A 419 2.38 5.88 -15.22
N THR A 420 3.45 6.47 -15.76
CA THR A 420 3.45 6.99 -17.15
C THR A 420 4.18 6.03 -18.09
N CYS A 421 3.58 5.76 -19.24
CA CYS A 421 4.09 4.85 -20.29
C CYS A 421 3.67 5.32 -21.69
N HIS A 422 4.29 4.79 -22.74
CA HIS A 422 4.00 5.11 -24.14
C HIS A 422 2.93 4.22 -24.76
#